data_AF-A0A7S0D9K3-F1
#
_entry.id   AF-A0A7S0D9K3-F1
#
_cell.length_a   1.000
_cell.length_b   1.000
_cell.length_c   1.000
_cell.angle_alpha   90.00
_cell.angle_beta   90.00
_cell.angle_gamma   90.00
#
_symmetry.space_group_name_H-M   'P 1'
#
loop_
_entity.id
_entity.type
_entity.pdbx_description
1 polymer ?
#
loop_
_entity_poly.entity_id
_entity_poly.type
_entity_poly.pdbx_seq_one_letter_code
_entity_poly.pdbx_strand_id
1 'polypeptide(L)'
;MGGNAPPGSLNTLSGVIVPTCENMWGVLIFLRFFYVVGHAGVWQALVIVFISFLSSLCTTMSLSAMATNGPVEAGGAYYIISRALGHKLGGAVGTTYYLGLSLLAVLEVLGAVEVMLSVEPALDMGMPAAGAVRVWAIVLTSALGGMVWGGMQLVSKLGLFFAAVVGLTLMSYYAGLIAAPLPGVSAAVTGLSATTLRDNWGPGYTDGVTFSDVLSVFFPCFTGILSGANRANSLKTPATSIPWG
;
A
#
# COMPACT_ATOMS: atom_id res chain seq x y z
N MET A 1 -12.59 20.10 -11.75
CA MET A 1 -13.67 19.33 -12.40
C MET A 1 -13.02 18.22 -13.22
N GLY A 2 -12.62 17.12 -12.58
CA GLY A 2 -11.81 16.06 -13.21
C GLY A 2 -12.64 14.80 -13.43
N GLY A 3 -12.53 14.21 -14.61
CA GLY A 3 -13.36 13.10 -15.10
C GLY A 3 -13.39 11.87 -14.20
N ASN A 4 -14.41 11.81 -13.34
CA ASN A 4 -14.85 10.55 -12.76
C ASN A 4 -15.38 9.65 -13.87
N ALA A 5 -15.16 8.35 -13.75
CA ALA A 5 -15.87 7.37 -14.57
C ALA A 5 -17.38 7.66 -14.46
N PRO A 6 -18.15 7.53 -15.55
CA PRO A 6 -19.56 7.91 -15.57
C PRO A 6 -20.30 7.31 -14.36
N PRO A 7 -21.25 8.05 -13.76
CA PRO A 7 -21.99 7.56 -12.59
C PRO A 7 -22.55 6.16 -12.86
N GLY A 8 -22.29 5.21 -11.96
CA GLY A 8 -22.77 3.84 -12.11
C GLY A 8 -22.06 2.98 -13.17
N SER A 9 -20.84 3.31 -13.58
CA SER A 9 -20.08 2.49 -14.55
C SER A 9 -19.24 1.38 -13.90
N LEU A 10 -18.86 1.52 -12.63
CA LEU A 10 -17.96 0.58 -11.95
C LEU A 10 -18.71 -0.48 -11.14
N ASN A 11 -18.27 -1.72 -11.27
CA ASN A 11 -18.69 -2.85 -10.42
C ASN A 11 -17.80 -2.92 -9.16
N THR A 12 -18.18 -3.75 -8.18
CA THR A 12 -17.40 -3.96 -6.93
C THR A 12 -15.93 -4.33 -7.19
N LEU A 13 -15.66 -5.23 -8.15
CA LEU A 13 -14.30 -5.66 -8.44
C LEU A 13 -13.40 -4.50 -8.91
N SER A 14 -13.77 -3.84 -10.00
CA SER A 14 -12.95 -2.77 -10.61
C SER A 14 -13.01 -1.44 -9.83
N GLY A 15 -14.07 -1.21 -9.08
CA GLY A 15 -14.31 0.04 -8.37
C GLY A 15 -13.84 0.04 -6.91
N VAL A 16 -13.79 -1.13 -6.26
CA VAL A 16 -13.45 -1.27 -4.83
C VAL A 16 -12.28 -2.23 -4.65
N ILE A 17 -12.41 -3.51 -5.02
CA ILE A 17 -11.41 -4.54 -4.70
C ILE A 17 -10.05 -4.23 -5.33
N VAL A 18 -10.00 -4.09 -6.65
CA VAL A 18 -8.75 -3.81 -7.38
C VAL A 18 -8.06 -2.55 -6.86
N PRO A 19 -8.70 -1.38 -6.77
CA PRO A 19 -8.03 -0.18 -6.26
C PRO A 19 -7.65 -0.29 -4.77
N THR A 20 -8.42 -0.99 -3.94
CA THR A 20 -8.03 -1.24 -2.54
C THR A 20 -6.79 -2.13 -2.47
N CYS A 21 -6.75 -3.24 -3.22
CA CYS A 21 -5.57 -4.10 -3.30
C CYS A 21 -4.34 -3.35 -3.84
N GLU A 22 -4.49 -2.57 -4.92
CA GLU A 22 -3.42 -1.75 -5.48
C GLU A 22 -2.84 -0.75 -4.45
N ASN A 23 -3.67 -0.17 -3.59
CA ASN A 23 -3.21 0.77 -2.57
C ASN A 23 -2.65 0.10 -1.31
N MET A 24 -2.96 -1.18 -1.06
CA MET A 24 -2.38 -1.94 0.04
C MET A 24 -1.08 -2.65 -0.36
N TRP A 25 -0.96 -3.09 -1.61
CA TRP A 25 0.24 -3.70 -2.17
C TRP A 25 1.23 -2.67 -2.71
N GLY A 26 1.57 -1.70 -1.87
CA GLY A 26 2.60 -0.70 -2.16
C GLY A 26 4.02 -1.26 -2.16
N VAL A 27 4.99 -0.43 -2.49
CA VAL A 27 6.42 -0.76 -2.49
C VAL A 27 6.90 -1.26 -1.13
N LEU A 28 6.32 -0.77 -0.04
CA LEU A 28 6.73 -1.11 1.32
C LEU A 28 6.60 -2.60 1.63
N ILE A 29 5.60 -3.32 1.09
CA ILE A 29 5.48 -4.76 1.35
C ILE A 29 6.64 -5.54 0.72
N PHE A 30 7.18 -5.08 -0.41
CA PHE A 30 8.31 -5.71 -1.07
C PHE A 30 9.65 -5.32 -0.45
N LEU A 31 9.80 -4.05 -0.06
CA LEU A 31 11.06 -3.50 0.46
C LEU A 31 11.26 -3.64 1.96
N ARG A 32 10.20 -3.80 2.74
CA ARG A 32 10.29 -3.73 4.21
C ARG A 32 9.85 -5.00 4.91
N PHE A 33 9.15 -5.91 4.24
CA PHE A 33 8.71 -7.15 4.88
C PHE A 33 9.87 -8.04 5.32
N PHE A 34 10.95 -8.14 4.52
CA PHE A 34 12.14 -8.88 4.91
C PHE A 34 12.87 -8.24 6.11
N TYR A 35 12.87 -6.90 6.20
CA TYR A 35 13.43 -6.18 7.35
C TYR A 35 12.63 -6.47 8.62
N VAL A 36 11.30 -6.46 8.52
CA VAL A 36 10.38 -6.79 9.62
C VAL A 36 10.62 -8.20 10.13
N VAL A 37 10.64 -9.19 9.24
CA VAL A 37 10.86 -10.59 9.60
C VAL A 37 12.29 -10.80 10.12
N GLY A 38 13.29 -10.10 9.56
CA GLY A 38 14.69 -10.20 9.98
C GLY A 38 14.94 -9.75 11.42
N HIS A 39 14.32 -8.65 11.85
CA HIS A 39 14.47 -8.16 13.23
C HIS A 39 13.48 -8.79 14.22
N ALA A 40 12.21 -8.92 13.84
CA ALA A 40 11.17 -9.41 14.74
C ALA A 40 11.13 -10.95 14.83
N GLY A 41 11.74 -11.64 13.87
CA GLY A 41 11.56 -13.08 13.70
C GLY A 41 10.15 -13.42 13.20
N VAL A 42 9.93 -14.69 12.85
CA VAL A 42 8.66 -15.13 12.26
C VAL A 42 7.49 -14.95 13.21
N TRP A 43 7.63 -15.35 14.48
CA TRP A 43 6.51 -15.28 15.43
C TRP A 43 6.06 -13.83 15.71
N GLN A 44 6.98 -12.90 15.97
CA GLN A 44 6.56 -11.52 16.25
C GLN A 44 6.13 -10.78 14.98
N ALA A 45 6.70 -11.11 13.81
CA ALA A 45 6.20 -10.60 12.53
C ALA A 45 4.73 -10.99 12.30
N LEU A 46 4.34 -12.23 12.63
CA LEU A 46 2.94 -12.66 12.57
C LEU A 46 2.05 -11.86 13.53
N VAL A 47 2.53 -11.55 14.74
CA VAL A 47 1.81 -10.69 15.70
C VAL A 47 1.65 -9.27 15.15
N ILE A 48 2.69 -8.70 14.55
CA ILE A 48 2.67 -7.38 13.91
C ILE A 48 1.64 -7.34 12.78
N VAL A 49 1.63 -8.35 11.91
CA VAL A 49 0.63 -8.52 10.85
C VAL A 49 -0.78 -8.62 11.45
N PHE A 50 -0.96 -9.42 12.49
CA PHE A 50 -2.26 -9.62 13.13
C PHE A 50 -2.82 -8.33 13.75
N ILE A 51 -2.00 -7.57 14.49
CA ILE A 51 -2.42 -6.30 15.10
C ILE A 51 -2.77 -5.27 14.02
N SER A 52 -1.94 -5.17 12.97
CA SER A 52 -2.17 -4.24 11.86
C SER A 52 -3.45 -4.60 11.10
N PHE A 53 -3.65 -5.89 10.82
CA PHE A 53 -4.87 -6.40 10.21
C PHE A 53 -6.11 -6.14 11.07
N LEU A 54 -6.04 -6.39 12.38
CA LEU A 54 -7.16 -6.15 13.29
C LEU A 54 -7.55 -4.66 13.32
N SER A 55 -6.57 -3.75 13.34
CA SER A 55 -6.81 -2.30 13.26
C SER A 55 -7.52 -1.91 11.96
N SER A 56 -7.04 -2.41 10.82
CA SER A 56 -7.67 -2.14 9.52
C SER A 56 -9.04 -2.80 9.40
N LEU A 57 -9.24 -4.01 9.93
CA LEU A 57 -10.53 -4.69 9.94
C LEU A 57 -11.58 -3.89 10.73
N CYS A 58 -11.25 -3.43 11.94
CA CYS A 58 -12.14 -2.59 12.75
C CYS A 58 -12.49 -1.29 12.02
N THR A 59 -11.52 -0.68 11.33
CA THR A 59 -11.73 0.55 10.56
C THR A 59 -12.62 0.30 9.34
N THR A 60 -12.41 -0.79 8.61
CA THR A 60 -13.24 -1.18 7.47
C THR A 60 -14.65 -1.54 7.90
N MET A 61 -14.85 -2.25 9.01
CA MET A 61 -16.20 -2.52 9.54
C MET A 61 -16.94 -1.21 9.89
N SER A 62 -16.24 -0.25 10.49
CA SER A 62 -16.78 1.08 10.77
C SER A 62 -17.16 1.82 9.49
N LEU A 63 -16.31 1.76 8.45
CA LEU A 63 -16.58 2.32 7.13
C LEU A 63 -17.80 1.67 6.47
N SER A 64 -17.93 0.35 6.55
CA SER A 64 -19.08 -0.40 6.03
C SER A 64 -20.39 -0.01 6.71
N ALA A 65 -20.37 0.21 8.02
CA ALA A 65 -21.52 0.72 8.76
C ALA A 65 -21.90 2.15 8.33
N MET A 66 -20.92 3.03 8.09
CA MET A 66 -21.18 4.38 7.58
C MET A 66 -21.69 4.39 6.13
N ALA A 67 -21.17 3.50 5.29
CA ALA A 67 -21.53 3.40 3.87
C ALA A 67 -22.96 2.85 3.66
N THR A 68 -23.48 2.06 4.60
CA THR A 68 -24.85 1.53 4.56
C THR A 68 -25.88 2.45 5.21
N ASN A 69 -25.44 3.47 5.96
CA ASN A 69 -26.32 4.41 6.66
C ASN A 69 -26.75 5.59 5.76
N GLY A 70 -27.76 5.36 4.92
CA GLY A 70 -28.36 6.40 4.05
C GLY A 70 -27.71 6.51 2.65
N PRO A 71 -28.32 7.29 1.74
CA PRO A 71 -27.94 7.31 0.32
C PRO A 71 -26.52 7.85 0.13
N VAL A 72 -25.60 7.05 -0.40
CA VAL A 72 -24.23 7.50 -0.66
C VAL A 72 -24.25 8.47 -1.84
N GLU A 73 -24.33 9.77 -1.55
CA GLU A 73 -24.28 10.82 -2.56
C GLU A 73 -22.84 11.09 -3.03
N ALA A 74 -22.71 11.93 -4.05
CA ALA A 74 -21.44 12.21 -4.70
C ALA A 74 -20.45 12.92 -3.75
N GLY A 75 -19.42 12.22 -3.26
CA GLY A 75 -18.30 12.83 -2.53
C GLY A 75 -17.24 11.89 -1.95
N GLY A 76 -17.25 10.60 -2.31
CA GLY A 76 -16.20 9.64 -1.89
C GLY A 76 -16.15 9.41 -0.38
N ALA A 77 -14.99 8.97 0.14
CA ALA A 77 -14.84 8.59 1.54
C ALA A 77 -15.08 9.76 2.52
N TYR A 78 -14.59 10.96 2.19
CA TYR A 78 -14.77 12.14 3.04
C TYR A 78 -16.25 12.51 3.22
N TYR A 79 -17.06 12.44 2.15
CA TYR A 79 -18.49 12.70 2.25
C TYR A 79 -19.19 11.66 3.13
N ILE A 80 -18.87 10.37 2.96
CA ILE A 80 -19.43 9.29 3.80
C ILE A 80 -19.15 9.55 5.28
N ILE A 81 -17.90 9.90 5.63
CA ILE A 81 -17.46 10.15 7.00
C ILE A 81 -18.09 11.44 7.58
N SER A 82 -18.01 12.55 6.84
CA SER A 82 -18.47 13.86 7.32
C SER A 82 -20.00 13.92 7.50
N ARG A 83 -20.74 13.17 6.68
CA ARG A 83 -22.18 12.99 6.87
C ARG A 83 -22.49 12.15 8.11
N ALA A 84 -21.79 11.03 8.30
CA ALA A 84 -22.06 10.10 9.40
C ALA A 84 -21.66 10.66 10.78
N LEU A 85 -20.53 11.37 10.86
CA LEU A 85 -19.96 11.87 12.13
C LEU A 85 -20.22 13.37 12.36
N GLY A 86 -20.75 14.08 11.38
CA GLY A 86 -20.94 15.53 11.40
C GLY A 86 -19.66 16.30 11.03
N HIS A 87 -19.84 17.59 10.72
CA HIS A 87 -18.79 18.45 10.12
C HIS A 87 -17.53 18.62 10.99
N LYS A 88 -17.64 18.64 12.32
CA LYS A 88 -16.47 18.83 13.22
C LYS A 88 -15.54 17.61 13.21
N LEU A 89 -16.10 16.42 13.42
CA LEU A 89 -15.35 15.17 13.40
C LEU A 89 -14.93 14.80 11.97
N GLY A 90 -15.83 14.99 11.00
CA GLY A 90 -15.54 14.78 9.58
C GLY A 90 -14.36 15.62 9.11
N GLY A 91 -14.31 16.91 9.47
CA GLY A 91 -13.20 17.79 9.14
C GLY A 91 -11.87 17.31 9.72
N ALA A 92 -11.83 16.97 11.01
CA ALA A 92 -10.61 16.49 11.68
C ALA A 92 -10.09 15.17 11.09
N VAL A 93 -10.99 14.21 10.85
CA VAL A 93 -10.63 12.93 10.20
C VAL A 93 -10.17 13.17 8.77
N GLY A 94 -10.87 14.02 8.02
CA GLY A 94 -10.53 14.36 6.64
C GLY A 94 -9.17 15.02 6.49
N THR A 95 -8.82 15.98 7.35
CA THR A 95 -7.49 16.62 7.32
C THR A 95 -6.38 15.65 7.67
N THR A 96 -6.61 14.78 8.66
CA THR A 96 -5.63 13.75 9.06
C THR A 96 -5.44 12.74 7.93
N TYR A 97 -6.53 12.31 7.30
CA TYR A 97 -6.50 11.41 6.15
C TYR A 97 -5.74 12.01 4.95
N TYR A 98 -5.99 13.30 4.65
CA TYR A 98 -5.28 14.00 3.59
C TYR A 98 -3.76 14.08 3.85
N LEU A 99 -3.35 14.43 5.07
CA LEU A 99 -1.93 14.46 5.44
C LEU A 99 -1.32 13.06 5.38
N GLY A 100 -2.02 12.05 5.89
CA GLY A 100 -1.59 10.65 5.85
C GLY A 100 -1.35 10.16 4.43
N LEU A 101 -2.30 10.36 3.52
CA LEU A 101 -2.13 10.01 2.10
C LEU A 101 -1.00 10.78 1.42
N SER A 102 -0.83 12.06 1.76
CA SER A 102 0.24 12.88 1.19
C SER A 102 1.62 12.36 1.59
N LEU A 103 1.80 12.00 2.87
CA LEU A 103 3.04 11.39 3.36
C LEU A 103 3.24 9.97 2.81
N LEU A 104 2.17 9.19 2.68
CA LEU A 104 2.23 7.85 2.06
C LEU A 104 2.70 7.94 0.61
N ALA A 105 2.21 8.92 -0.17
CA ALA A 105 2.68 9.14 -1.54
C ALA A 105 4.20 9.44 -1.59
N VAL A 106 4.72 10.19 -0.63
CA VAL A 106 6.17 10.44 -0.51
C VAL A 106 6.94 9.16 -0.19
N LEU A 107 6.43 8.33 0.74
CA LEU A 107 7.04 7.05 1.10
C LEU A 107 7.11 6.09 -0.09
N GLU A 108 6.04 5.99 -0.88
CA GLU A 108 5.99 5.15 -2.08
C GLU A 108 6.98 5.63 -3.16
N VAL A 109 7.10 6.95 -3.36
CA VAL A 109 8.09 7.52 -4.28
C VAL A 109 9.52 7.23 -3.82
N LEU A 110 9.82 7.41 -2.53
CA LEU A 110 11.14 7.12 -1.98
C LEU A 110 11.51 5.65 -2.15
N GLY A 111 10.56 4.75 -1.86
CA GLY A 111 10.75 3.32 -2.08
C GLY A 111 10.99 2.98 -3.56
N ALA A 112 10.24 3.57 -4.48
CA ALA A 112 10.43 3.35 -5.92
C ALA A 112 11.84 3.77 -6.38
N VAL A 113 12.34 4.91 -5.88
CA VAL A 113 13.70 5.40 -6.18
C VAL A 113 14.77 4.49 -5.57
N GLU A 114 14.57 3.98 -4.36
CA GLU A 114 15.48 3.01 -3.72
C GLU A 114 15.63 1.74 -4.58
N VAL A 115 14.51 1.19 -5.08
CA VAL A 115 14.55 0.05 -6.01
C VAL A 115 15.26 0.43 -7.31
N MET A 116 14.95 1.58 -7.89
CA MET A 116 15.56 2.03 -9.14
C MET A 116 17.10 2.12 -9.05
N LEU A 117 17.62 2.71 -7.97
CA LEU A 117 19.06 2.85 -7.73
C LEU A 117 19.75 1.53 -7.37
N SER A 118 19.03 0.58 -6.76
CA SER A 118 19.57 -0.76 -6.49
C SER A 118 19.65 -1.64 -7.74
N VAL A 119 18.76 -1.42 -8.71
CA VAL A 119 18.78 -2.14 -10.01
C VAL A 119 19.83 -1.55 -10.94
N GLU A 120 19.93 -0.23 -11.05
CA GLU A 120 20.93 0.45 -11.88
C GLU A 120 21.75 1.45 -11.05
N PRO A 121 22.88 1.02 -10.47
CA PRO A 121 23.73 1.88 -9.66
C PRO A 121 24.33 3.07 -10.42
N ALA A 122 24.47 2.99 -11.76
CA ALA A 122 25.00 4.09 -12.56
C ALA A 122 24.13 5.37 -12.52
N LEU A 123 22.89 5.26 -12.04
CA LEU A 123 21.98 6.39 -11.82
C LEU A 123 22.30 7.21 -10.56
N ASP A 124 23.31 6.83 -9.77
CA ASP A 124 23.75 7.58 -8.58
C ASP A 124 24.38 8.95 -8.91
N MET A 125 24.69 9.19 -10.19
CA MET A 125 25.33 10.41 -10.70
C MET A 125 26.64 10.76 -9.98
N GLY A 126 27.33 9.77 -9.40
CA GLY A 126 28.51 9.98 -8.56
C GLY A 126 28.24 10.72 -7.25
N MET A 127 26.97 10.87 -6.85
CA MET A 127 26.57 11.49 -5.59
C MET A 127 26.54 10.47 -4.45
N PRO A 128 26.64 10.92 -3.18
CA PRO A 128 26.30 10.07 -2.04
C PRO A 128 24.88 9.51 -2.19
N ALA A 129 24.65 8.26 -1.76
CA ALA A 129 23.36 7.57 -1.93
C ALA A 129 22.15 8.41 -1.48
N ALA A 130 22.25 9.09 -0.34
CA ALA A 130 21.18 9.97 0.16
C ALA A 130 20.92 11.18 -0.76
N GLY A 131 21.95 11.71 -1.42
CA GLY A 131 21.83 12.78 -2.40
C GLY A 131 21.12 12.31 -3.67
N ALA A 132 21.56 11.17 -4.23
CA ALA A 132 20.95 10.57 -5.41
C ALA A 132 19.46 10.26 -5.19
N VAL A 133 19.10 9.66 -4.05
CA VAL A 133 17.71 9.36 -3.69
C VAL A 133 16.86 10.63 -3.67
N ARG A 134 17.35 11.72 -3.05
CA ARG A 134 16.62 13.00 -2.97
C ARG A 134 16.38 13.62 -4.34
N VAL A 135 17.40 13.64 -5.20
CA VAL A 135 17.30 14.21 -6.55
C VAL A 135 16.26 13.45 -7.36
N TRP A 136 16.37 12.12 -7.40
CA TRP A 136 15.42 11.28 -8.14
C TRP A 136 14.01 11.33 -7.56
N ALA A 137 13.85 11.41 -6.24
CA ALA A 137 12.54 11.56 -5.61
C ALA A 137 11.87 12.87 -6.01
N ILE A 138 12.61 13.98 -6.07
CA ILE A 138 12.08 15.29 -6.55
C ILE A 138 11.67 15.20 -8.02
N VAL A 139 12.52 14.60 -8.86
CA VAL A 139 12.24 14.42 -10.30
C VAL A 139 10.98 13.57 -10.50
N LEU A 140 10.90 12.41 -9.84
CA LEU A 140 9.77 11.49 -9.97
C LEU A 140 8.47 12.10 -9.42
N THR A 141 8.52 12.76 -8.26
CA THR A 141 7.35 13.46 -7.69
C THR A 141 6.86 14.57 -8.62
N SER A 142 7.78 15.35 -9.19
CA SER A 142 7.43 16.43 -10.13
C SER A 142 6.81 15.89 -11.42
N ALA A 143 7.35 14.78 -11.95
CA ALA A 143 6.80 14.12 -13.13
C ALA A 143 5.40 13.55 -12.86
N LEU A 144 5.19 12.90 -11.70
CA LEU A 144 3.87 12.43 -11.27
C LEU A 144 2.88 13.60 -11.08
N GLY A 145 3.33 14.70 -10.47
CA GLY A 145 2.53 15.92 -10.35
C GLY A 145 2.12 16.50 -11.70
N GLY A 146 3.05 16.54 -12.67
CA GLY A 146 2.76 16.95 -14.04
C GLY A 146 1.76 16.03 -14.75
N MET A 147 1.89 14.71 -14.57
CA MET A 147 0.92 13.73 -15.12
C MET A 147 -0.48 13.92 -14.53
N VAL A 148 -0.58 14.15 -13.22
CA VAL A 148 -1.88 14.40 -12.57
C VAL A 148 -2.52 15.69 -13.10
N TRP A 149 -1.72 16.73 -13.36
CA TRP A 149 -2.21 17.97 -13.99
C TRP A 149 -2.77 17.70 -15.39
N GLY A 150 -2.09 16.89 -16.20
CA GLY A 150 -2.53 16.50 -17.56
C GLY A 150 -3.81 15.66 -17.60
N GLY A 151 -4.28 15.17 -16.46
CA GLY A 151 -5.55 14.45 -16.31
C GLY A 151 -5.39 12.99 -15.89
N MET A 152 -6.23 12.56 -14.94
CA MET A 152 -6.16 11.23 -14.33
C MET A 152 -6.60 10.06 -15.22
N GLN A 153 -7.05 10.33 -16.45
CA GLN A 153 -7.59 9.28 -17.34
C GLN A 153 -6.52 8.28 -17.82
N LEU A 154 -5.27 8.73 -17.94
CA LEU A 154 -4.16 7.82 -18.27
C LEU A 154 -3.90 6.86 -17.10
N VAL A 155 -3.83 7.41 -15.88
CA VAL A 155 -3.55 6.64 -14.66
C VAL A 155 -4.64 5.60 -14.39
N SER A 156 -5.92 5.96 -14.57
CA SER A 156 -7.02 5.02 -14.34
C SER A 156 -7.06 3.87 -15.35
N LYS A 157 -6.62 4.08 -16.59
CA LYS A 157 -6.50 3.03 -17.61
C LYS A 157 -5.31 2.10 -17.35
N LEU A 158 -4.23 2.61 -16.78
CA LEU A 158 -3.03 1.84 -16.46
C LEU A 158 -3.15 1.05 -15.15
N GLY A 159 -4.13 1.34 -14.29
CA GLY A 159 -4.32 0.63 -13.01
C GLY A 159 -4.32 -0.90 -13.17
N LEU A 160 -5.18 -1.43 -14.05
CA LEU A 160 -5.24 -2.88 -14.28
C LEU A 160 -3.92 -3.47 -14.78
N PHE A 161 -3.16 -2.70 -15.56
CA PHE A 161 -1.81 -3.10 -15.98
C PHE A 161 -0.86 -3.17 -14.78
N PHE A 162 -0.86 -2.17 -13.89
CA PHE A 162 -0.07 -2.20 -12.67
C PHE A 162 -0.49 -3.34 -11.71
N ALA A 163 -1.79 -3.56 -11.53
CA ALA A 163 -2.29 -4.71 -10.76
C ALA A 163 -1.82 -6.05 -11.35
N ALA A 164 -1.80 -6.19 -12.68
CA ALA A 164 -1.30 -7.39 -13.34
C ALA A 164 0.21 -7.59 -13.10
N VAL A 165 1.00 -6.50 -13.16
CA VAL A 165 2.44 -6.54 -12.84
C VAL A 165 2.66 -6.96 -11.39
N VAL A 166 1.94 -6.37 -10.43
CA VAL A 166 2.03 -6.74 -9.00
C VAL A 166 1.59 -8.19 -8.77
N GLY A 167 0.54 -8.64 -9.46
CA GLY A 167 0.11 -10.05 -9.41
C GLY A 167 1.20 -10.98 -9.92
N LEU A 168 1.89 -10.62 -11.00
CA LEU A 168 2.99 -11.39 -11.57
C LEU A 168 4.21 -11.41 -10.64
N THR A 169 4.57 -10.29 -10.01
CA THR A 169 5.68 -10.25 -9.04
C THR A 169 5.40 -11.13 -7.83
N LEU A 170 4.17 -11.13 -7.31
CA LEU A 170 3.75 -12.04 -6.24
C LEU A 170 3.84 -13.51 -6.66
N MET A 171 3.37 -13.85 -7.86
CA MET A 171 3.50 -15.22 -8.39
C MET A 171 4.97 -15.64 -8.53
N SER A 172 5.83 -14.74 -9.03
CA SER A 172 7.27 -14.98 -9.16
C SER A 172 7.93 -15.22 -7.80
N TYR A 173 7.54 -14.47 -6.77
CA TYR A 173 8.03 -14.66 -5.41
C TYR A 173 7.71 -16.06 -4.87
N TYR A 174 6.45 -16.52 -5.00
CA TYR A 174 6.06 -17.86 -4.56
C TYR A 174 6.70 -18.97 -5.40
N ALA A 175 6.81 -18.78 -6.72
CA ALA A 175 7.52 -19.72 -7.59
C ALA A 175 8.99 -19.85 -7.17
N GLY A 176 9.65 -18.72 -6.85
CA GLY A 176 11.03 -18.69 -6.35
C GLY A 176 11.19 -19.41 -5.02
N LEU A 177 10.23 -19.27 -4.10
CA LEU A 177 10.23 -19.98 -2.81
C LEU A 177 10.20 -21.51 -2.98
N ILE A 178 9.41 -22.01 -3.94
CA ILE A 178 9.26 -23.45 -4.22
C ILE A 178 10.45 -23.99 -5.02
N ALA A 179 10.99 -23.20 -5.95
CA ALA A 179 12.11 -23.61 -6.80
C ALA A 179 13.47 -23.56 -6.10
N ALA A 180 13.60 -22.76 -5.03
CA ALA A 180 14.83 -22.67 -4.26
C ALA A 180 15.15 -23.98 -3.49
N PRO A 181 16.43 -24.35 -3.35
CA PRO A 181 17.63 -23.59 -3.73
C PRO A 181 18.00 -23.74 -5.21
N LEU A 182 18.31 -22.61 -5.87
CA LEU A 182 18.74 -22.54 -7.27
C LEU A 182 20.27 -22.37 -7.36
N PRO A 183 20.95 -23.04 -8.31
CA PRO A 183 22.39 -22.87 -8.50
C PRO A 183 22.73 -21.43 -8.94
N GLY A 184 23.71 -20.81 -8.29
CA GLY A 184 24.12 -19.43 -8.56
C GLY A 184 23.40 -18.35 -7.73
N VAL A 185 22.48 -18.73 -6.84
CA VAL A 185 21.83 -17.83 -5.88
C VAL A 185 22.57 -17.85 -4.55
N SER A 186 22.47 -16.76 -3.78
CA SER A 186 23.05 -16.66 -2.43
C SER A 186 22.70 -17.89 -1.57
N ALA A 187 23.69 -18.42 -0.84
CA ALA A 187 23.52 -19.55 0.06
C ALA A 187 22.48 -19.31 1.18
N ALA A 188 22.11 -18.04 1.40
CA ALA A 188 21.02 -17.66 2.32
C ALA A 188 19.62 -18.05 1.80
N VAL A 189 19.45 -18.27 0.50
CA VAL A 189 18.16 -18.62 -0.10
C VAL A 189 17.99 -20.14 -0.10
N THR A 190 17.57 -20.68 1.04
CA THR A 190 17.42 -22.13 1.26
C THR A 190 16.12 -22.72 0.73
N GLY A 191 15.18 -21.90 0.27
CA GLY A 191 13.81 -22.33 -0.02
C GLY A 191 13.03 -22.72 1.24
N LEU A 192 12.06 -23.61 1.10
CA LEU A 192 11.28 -24.14 2.23
C LEU A 192 12.12 -25.12 3.07
N SER A 193 12.78 -24.59 4.12
CA SER A 193 13.53 -25.39 5.08
C SER A 193 13.04 -25.21 6.50
N ALA A 194 12.79 -26.33 7.19
CA ALA A 194 12.42 -26.35 8.60
C ALA A 194 13.55 -25.83 9.51
N THR A 195 14.82 -26.00 9.10
CA THR A 195 15.97 -25.48 9.88
C THR A 195 15.99 -23.96 9.84
N THR A 196 15.90 -23.39 8.64
CA THR A 196 15.86 -21.93 8.45
C THR A 196 14.66 -21.31 9.18
N LEU A 197 13.49 -21.95 9.12
CA LEU A 197 12.31 -21.49 9.86
C LEU A 197 12.53 -21.49 11.38
N ARG A 198 13.14 -22.54 11.92
CA ARG A 198 13.44 -22.66 13.34
C ARG A 198 14.46 -21.61 13.80
N ASP A 199 15.50 -21.40 13.00
CA ASP A 199 16.58 -20.46 13.31
C ASP A 199 16.11 -19.01 13.27
N ASN A 200 15.10 -18.70 12.43
CA ASN A 200 14.48 -17.37 12.31
C ASN A 200 13.18 -17.23 13.11
N TRP A 201 12.85 -18.17 13.99
CA TRP A 201 11.57 -18.17 14.70
C TRP A 201 11.44 -17.02 15.71
N GLY A 202 12.51 -16.78 16.47
CA GLY A 202 12.58 -15.75 17.50
C GLY A 202 13.11 -14.41 17.00
N PRO A 203 12.90 -13.32 17.76
CA PRO A 203 13.40 -11.99 17.41
C PRO A 203 14.93 -11.89 17.48
N GLY A 204 15.49 -11.10 16.57
CA GLY A 204 16.91 -10.76 16.49
C GLY A 204 17.10 -9.24 16.38
N TYR A 205 16.51 -8.48 17.30
CA TYR A 205 16.65 -7.02 17.32
C TYR A 205 18.12 -6.61 17.52
N THR A 206 18.64 -5.79 16.61
CA THR A 206 19.98 -5.21 16.67
C THR A 206 19.88 -3.68 16.63
N ASP A 207 20.98 -2.98 16.91
CA ASP A 207 21.12 -1.53 16.66
C ASP A 207 20.10 -0.63 17.38
N GLY A 208 19.57 -1.11 18.52
CA GLY A 208 18.57 -0.39 19.29
C GLY A 208 17.16 -0.40 18.69
N VAL A 209 16.94 -1.16 17.61
CA VAL A 209 15.62 -1.34 16.99
C VAL A 209 14.69 -2.05 17.98
N THR A 210 13.51 -1.49 18.20
CA THR A 210 12.48 -2.07 19.07
C THR A 210 11.33 -2.67 18.28
N PHE A 211 10.51 -3.46 18.96
CA PHE A 211 9.24 -3.94 18.41
C PHE A 211 8.36 -2.81 17.86
N SER A 212 8.32 -1.67 18.56
CA SER A 212 7.52 -0.50 18.15
C SER A 212 8.06 0.11 16.85
N ASP A 213 9.37 0.14 16.67
CA ASP A 213 9.99 0.66 15.44
C ASP A 213 9.61 -0.22 14.26
N VAL A 214 9.73 -1.54 14.41
CA VAL A 214 9.38 -2.50 13.34
C VAL A 214 7.88 -2.44 13.02
N LEU A 215 7.02 -2.34 14.03
CA LEU A 215 5.58 -2.15 13.85
C LEU A 215 5.29 -0.86 13.06
N SER A 216 5.95 0.25 13.40
CA SER A 216 5.74 1.54 12.75
C SER A 216 6.16 1.55 11.27
N VAL A 217 7.20 0.78 10.92
CA VAL A 217 7.66 0.62 9.53
C VAL A 217 6.67 -0.19 8.71
N PHE A 218 6.01 -1.18 9.33
CA PHE A 218 5.11 -2.09 8.62
C PHE A 218 3.66 -1.61 8.54
N PHE A 219 3.20 -0.86 9.55
CA PHE A 219 1.81 -0.39 9.63
C PHE A 219 1.29 0.35 8.39
N PRO A 220 2.08 1.21 7.70
CA PRO A 220 1.63 1.89 6.48
C PRO A 220 1.09 0.96 5.39
N CYS A 221 1.58 -0.28 5.30
CA CYS A 221 1.10 -1.30 4.35
C CYS A 221 -0.41 -1.63 4.50
N PHE A 222 -1.01 -1.32 5.65
CA PHE A 222 -2.41 -1.63 5.96
C PHE A 222 -3.35 -0.43 5.84
N THR A 223 -2.85 0.74 5.44
CA THR A 223 -3.60 2.01 5.47
C THR A 223 -4.43 2.29 4.20
N GLY A 224 -4.24 1.51 3.13
CA GLY A 224 -4.90 1.70 1.83
C GLY A 224 -6.41 1.39 1.76
N ILE A 225 -7.04 0.99 2.87
CA ILE A 225 -8.43 0.48 2.93
C ILE A 225 -9.51 1.46 2.44
N LEU A 226 -9.25 2.78 2.52
CA LEU A 226 -10.21 3.81 2.13
C LEU A 226 -10.25 4.07 0.61
N SER A 227 -9.33 3.48 -0.16
CA SER A 227 -9.24 3.72 -1.61
C SER A 227 -10.49 3.31 -2.37
N GLY A 228 -11.10 2.17 -2.03
CA GLY A 228 -12.36 1.72 -2.62
C GLY A 228 -13.53 2.68 -2.37
N ALA A 229 -13.58 3.30 -1.18
CA ALA A 229 -14.61 4.29 -0.84
C ALA A 229 -14.40 5.65 -1.54
N ASN A 230 -13.17 5.99 -1.95
CA ASN A 230 -12.91 7.23 -2.70
C ASN A 230 -13.56 7.25 -4.09
N ARG A 231 -13.86 6.07 -4.66
CA ARG A 231 -14.54 5.94 -5.96
C ARG A 231 -16.05 5.74 -5.85
N ALA A 232 -16.64 5.99 -4.67
CA ALA A 232 -18.07 5.75 -4.41
C ALA A 232 -18.99 6.33 -5.49
N ASN A 233 -18.67 7.52 -6.04
CA ASN A 233 -19.50 8.23 -7.00
C ASN A 233 -19.62 7.52 -8.37
N SER A 234 -18.67 6.64 -8.68
CA SER A 234 -18.62 5.91 -9.95
C SER A 234 -19.13 4.48 -9.82
N LEU A 235 -19.44 4.01 -8.60
CA LEU A 235 -19.98 2.67 -8.34
C LEU A 235 -21.48 2.60 -8.70
N LYS A 236 -21.92 1.45 -9.23
CA LYS A 236 -23.35 1.15 -9.46
C LYS A 236 -24.16 1.15 -8.17
N THR A 237 -23.63 0.50 -7.15
CA THR A 237 -24.32 0.29 -5.87
C THR A 237 -23.33 0.50 -4.72
N PRO A 238 -22.99 1.75 -4.37
CA PRO A 238 -21.94 2.03 -3.38
C PRO A 238 -22.22 1.40 -2.00
N ALA A 239 -23.48 1.43 -1.56
CA ALA A 239 -23.90 0.89 -0.26
C ALA A 239 -23.71 -0.63 -0.11
N THR A 240 -23.61 -1.37 -1.21
CA THR A 240 -23.30 -2.82 -1.20
C THR A 240 -21.86 -3.07 -1.64
N SER A 241 -21.38 -2.40 -2.68
CA SER A 241 -20.05 -2.61 -3.22
C SER A 241 -18.94 -2.26 -2.22
N ILE A 242 -19.10 -1.22 -1.40
CA ILE A 242 -18.08 -0.82 -0.41
C ILE A 242 -17.95 -1.86 0.72
N PRO A 243 -19.04 -2.35 1.36
CA PRO A 243 -18.91 -3.38 2.39
C PRO A 243 -18.43 -4.75 1.89
N TRP A 244 -18.76 -5.12 0.65
CA TRP A 244 -18.41 -6.43 0.09
C TRP A 244 -16.98 -6.49 -0.47
N GLY A 245 -16.45 -5.36 -0.92
CA GLY A 245 -15.11 -5.27 -1.53
C GLY A 245 -14.05 -4.91 -0.53
#